data_AF-W7DT22-F1
#
_entry.id   AF-W7DT22-F1
#
_cell.length_a   1.000
_cell.length_b   1.000
_cell.length_c   1.000
_cell.angle_alpha   90.00
_cell.angle_beta   90.00
_cell.angle_gamma   90.00
#
_symmetry.space_group_name_H-M   'P 1'
#
loop_
_entity.id
_entity.type
_entity.pdbx_description
1 polymer ?
#
loop_
_entity_poly.entity_id
_entity_poly.type
_entity_poly.pdbx_seq_one_letter_code
_entity_poly.pdbx_strand_id
1 'polypeptide(L)' 'MKTKLQTLRELKGLSIQELALKASKVCACGCVGHMELTIKYIESGIPLCPKPRKTYEWKALAKALDCKNGDIYLKV' A
#
# COMPACT_ATOMS: atom_id res chain seq x y z
N MET A 1 9.27 -0.56 14.18
CA MET A 1 9.88 -1.37 13.10
C MET A 1 9.24 -0.93 11.79
N LYS A 2 10.01 -0.62 10.74
CA LYS A 2 9.43 -0.21 9.45
C LYS A 2 8.83 -1.42 8.74
N THR A 3 7.68 -1.24 8.10
CA THR A 3 7.07 -2.30 7.28
C THR A 3 7.71 -2.38 5.90
N LYS A 4 7.56 -3.51 5.21
CA LYS A 4 8.07 -3.64 3.84
C LYS A 4 7.48 -2.59 2.89
N LEU A 5 6.19 -2.29 3.03
CA LEU A 5 5.53 -1.20 2.30
C LEU A 5 6.23 0.15 2.55
N GLN A 6 6.48 0.48 3.81
CA GLN A 6 7.15 1.72 4.19
C GLN A 6 8.55 1.83 3.58
N THR A 7 9.35 0.77 3.71
CA THR A 7 10.71 0.73 3.15
C THR A 7 10.70 0.91 1.64
N LEU A 8 9.81 0.22 0.91
CA LEU A 8 9.71 0.32 -0.55
C LEU A 8 9.21 1.69 -1.00
N ARG A 9 8.25 2.27 -0.29
CA ARG A 9 7.75 3.62 -0.55
C ARG A 9 8.85 4.66 -0.39
N GLU A 10 9.60 4.60 0.71
CA GLU A 10 10.72 5.50 0.99
C GLU A 10 11.86 5.31 -0.02
N LEU A 11 12.19 4.07 -0.43
CA LEU A 11 13.18 3.80 -1.49
C LEU A 11 12.78 4.39 -2.83
N LYS A 12 11.47 4.47 -3.13
CA LYS A 12 10.95 5.14 -4.33
C LYS A 12 10.79 6.65 -4.16
N GLY A 13 11.18 7.21 -3.01
CA GLY A 13 11.08 8.64 -2.73
C GLY A 13 9.64 9.17 -2.66
N LEU A 14 8.66 8.31 -2.37
CA LEU A 14 7.26 8.70 -2.38
C LEU A 14 6.76 9.06 -0.97
N SER A 15 5.97 10.12 -0.87
CA SER A 15 5.10 10.38 0.27
C SER A 15 3.91 9.39 0.30
N ILE A 16 3.23 9.31 1.45
CA ILE A 16 2.00 8.51 1.59
C ILE A 16 0.92 9.02 0.61
N GLN A 17 0.75 10.35 0.50
CA GLN A 17 -0.25 10.94 -0.41
C GLN A 17 0.04 10.65 -1.88
N GLU A 18 1.30 10.73 -2.31
CA GLU A 18 1.67 10.40 -3.68
C GLU A 18 1.43 8.93 -4.01
N LEU A 19 1.77 8.03 -3.07
CA LEU A 19 1.49 6.61 -3.23
C LEU A 19 -0.02 6.35 -3.28
N ALA A 20 -0.80 6.99 -2.40
CA ALA A 20 -2.25 6.87 -2.37
C ALA A 20 -2.89 7.35 -3.68
N LEU A 21 -2.45 8.48 -4.22
CA LEU A 21 -2.89 9.02 -5.50
C LEU A 21 -2.54 8.11 -6.67
N LYS A 22 -1.33 7.53 -6.68
CA LYS A 22 -0.95 6.56 -7.71
C LYS A 22 -1.83 5.31 -7.62
N ALA A 23 -2.03 4.78 -6.41
CA ALA A 23 -2.79 3.56 -6.20
C ALA A 23 -4.29 3.74 -6.52
N SER A 24 -4.88 4.89 -6.21
CA SER A 24 -6.29 5.18 -6.56
C SER A 24 -6.52 5.27 -8.08
N LYS A 25 -5.48 5.53 -8.88
CA LYS A 25 -5.55 5.54 -10.35
C LYS A 25 -5.43 4.14 -10.96
N VAL A 26 -4.88 3.18 -10.20
CA VAL A 26 -4.61 1.82 -10.69
C VAL A 26 -5.87 0.96 -10.70
N CYS A 27 -6.78 1.19 -9.76
CA CYS A 27 -7.96 0.38 -9.52
C CYS A 27 -9.08 1.27 -9.01
N ALA A 28 -10.31 1.05 -9.47
CA ALA A 28 -11.52 1.74 -9.01
C ALA A 28 -11.95 1.30 -7.60
N CYS A 29 -10.99 1.21 -6.69
CA CYS A 29 -11.18 0.70 -5.36
C CYS A 29 -10.86 1.78 -4.32
N GLY A 30 -11.91 2.50 -3.94
CA GLY A 30 -11.82 3.60 -2.99
C GLY A 30 -11.26 4.89 -3.59
N CYS A 31 -11.40 5.97 -2.83
CA CYS A 31 -10.83 7.27 -3.17
C CYS A 31 -9.38 7.39 -2.64
N VAL A 32 -8.69 8.47 -3.01
CA VAL A 32 -7.32 8.77 -2.52
C VAL A 32 -7.25 8.69 -0.98
N GLY A 33 -8.26 9.22 -0.28
CA GLY A 33 -8.32 9.19 1.18
C GLY A 33 -8.39 7.78 1.77
N HIS A 34 -9.13 6.86 1.13
CA HIS A 34 -9.17 5.45 1.51
C HIS A 34 -7.79 4.80 1.39
N MET A 35 -7.07 5.08 0.30
CA MET A 35 -5.73 4.55 0.08
C MET A 35 -4.71 5.15 1.06
N GLU A 36 -4.80 6.45 1.35
CA GLU A 36 -3.93 7.12 2.33
C GLU A 36 -4.11 6.51 3.72
N LEU A 37 -5.36 6.31 4.15
CA LEU A 37 -5.68 5.67 5.41
C LEU A 37 -5.11 4.24 5.45
N THR A 38 -5.34 3.46 4.39
CA THR A 38 -4.85 2.09 4.27
C THR A 38 -3.33 2.03 4.41
N ILE A 39 -2.59 2.91 3.75
CA ILE A 39 -1.13 2.97 3.86
C ILE A 39 -0.71 3.29 5.30
N LYS A 40 -1.30 4.32 5.94
CA LYS A 40 -0.97 4.70 7.33
C LYS A 40 -1.16 3.52 8.30
N TYR A 41 -2.25 2.78 8.17
CA TYR A 41 -2.54 1.61 8.99
C TYR A 41 -1.57 0.44 8.73
N ILE A 42 -1.22 0.19 7.47
CA ILE A 42 -0.20 -0.81 7.15
C ILE A 42 1.15 -0.40 7.76
N GLU A 43 1.56 0.86 7.64
CA GLU A 43 2.83 1.36 8.16
C GLU A 43 2.88 1.43 9.69
N SER A 44 1.74 1.57 10.36
CA SER A 44 1.64 1.43 11.82
C SER A 44 1.65 -0.02 12.32
N GLY A 45 1.65 -1.00 11.41
CA GLY A 45 1.66 -2.43 11.73
C GLY A 45 0.27 -3.03 11.98
N ILE A 46 -0.81 -2.27 11.76
CA ILE A 46 -2.20 -2.73 11.95
C ILE A 46 -2.93 -2.68 10.60
N PRO A 47 -2.75 -3.67 9.71
CA PRO A 47 -3.37 -3.62 8.40
C PRO A 47 -4.90 -3.74 8.50
N LEU A 48 -5.63 -2.74 7.98
CA LEU A 48 -7.10 -2.81 7.81
C LEU A 48 -7.53 -4.00 6.95
N CYS A 49 -6.62 -4.46 6.08
CA CYS A 49 -6.86 -5.48 5.07
C CYS A 49 -5.92 -6.68 5.32
N PRO A 50 -6.34 -7.72 6.07
CA PRO A 50 -5.45 -8.77 6.55
C PRO A 50 -4.94 -9.74 5.46
N LYS A 51 -5.60 -9.80 4.29
CA LYS A 51 -5.32 -10.79 3.24
C LYS A 51 -4.93 -10.15 1.90
N PRO A 52 -3.63 -9.85 1.65
CA PRO A 52 -3.14 -9.05 0.51
C PRO A 52 -3.38 -9.65 -0.88
N ARG A 53 -3.61 -10.96 -0.99
CA ARG A 53 -3.94 -11.62 -2.27
C ARG A 53 -5.42 -11.49 -2.65
N LYS A 54 -6.27 -11.17 -1.66
CA LYS A 54 -7.73 -11.10 -1.82
C LYS A 54 -8.26 -9.66 -1.80
N THR A 55 -7.44 -8.70 -1.40
CA THR A 55 -7.84 -7.31 -1.25
C THR A 55 -7.26 -6.47 -2.38
N TYR A 56 -8.11 -5.62 -2.92
CA TYR A 56 -7.81 -4.78 -4.08
C TYR A 56 -6.79 -3.68 -3.71
N GLU A 57 -6.76 -3.24 -2.45
CA GLU A 57 -5.83 -2.19 -1.98
C GLU A 57 -4.38 -2.64 -2.11
N TRP A 58 -4.07 -3.87 -1.70
CA TRP A 58 -2.71 -4.39 -1.79
C TRP A 58 -2.26 -4.56 -3.24
N LYS A 59 -3.15 -4.96 -4.14
CA LYS A 59 -2.87 -5.02 -5.59
C LYS A 59 -2.63 -3.62 -6.15
N ALA A 60 -3.45 -2.65 -5.76
CA ALA A 60 -3.30 -1.26 -6.19
C ALA A 60 -1.99 -0.65 -5.70
N LEU A 61 -1.62 -0.86 -4.44
CA LEU A 61 -0.36 -0.40 -3.85
C LEU A 61 0.86 -1.05 -4.50
N ALA A 62 0.83 -2.37 -4.67
CA ALA A 62 1.94 -3.09 -5.30
C ALA A 62 2.16 -2.62 -6.74
N LYS A 63 1.09 -2.46 -7.51
CA LYS A 63 1.18 -1.95 -8.89
C LYS A 63 1.56 -0.47 -8.95
N ALA A 64 1.12 0.36 -8.00
CA ALA A 64 1.59 1.76 -7.88
C ALA A 64 3.08 1.87 -7.52
N LEU A 65 3.60 0.87 -6.80
CA LEU A 65 5.02 0.70 -6.48
C LEU A 65 5.76 -0.14 -7.51
N ASP A 66 5.13 -0.52 -8.63
CA ASP A 66 5.73 -1.37 -9.67
C ASP A 66 6.45 -2.61 -9.08
N CYS A 67 5.75 -3.33 -8.20
CA CYS A 67 6.24 -4.53 -7.52
C CYS A 67 5.13 -5.58 -7.38
N LYS A 68 5.44 -6.75 -6.81
CA LYS A 68 4.45 -7.80 -6.53
C LYS A 68 3.88 -7.61 -5.12
N ASN A 69 2.66 -8.12 -4.89
CA ASN A 69 2.00 -8.03 -3.57
C ASN A 69 2.85 -8.65 -2.43
N GLY A 70 3.66 -9.67 -2.74
CA GLY A 70 4.53 -10.32 -1.75
C GLY A 70 5.70 -9.44 -1.28
N ASP A 71 6.08 -8.44 -2.08
CA ASP A 71 7.23 -7.57 -1.80
C ASP A 71 6.88 -6.52 -0.74
N ILE A 72 5.61 -6.12 -0.66
CA ILE A 72 5.11 -5.13 0.32
C ILE A 72 4.43 -5.76 1.54
N TYR A 73 4.17 -7.07 1.51
CA TYR A 73 3.47 -7.78 2.59
C TYR A 73 4.43 -8.41 3.62
N LEU A 74 4.12 -8.20 4.90
CA LEU A 74 4.66 -8.98 6.01
C LEU A 74 3.67 -10.12 6.29
N LYS A 75 4.09 -11.37 6.04
CA LYS A 75 3.41 -12.54 6.63
C LYS A 75 3.84 -12.57 8.09
N VAL A 76 3.01 -12.00 8.97
CA VAL A 76 3.11 -12.25 10.41
C VAL A 76 2.72 -13.71 10.65
#